data_AF-A0A6A6NYI0-F1
#
_entry.id   AF-A0A6A6NYI0-F1
#
_cell.length_a   1.000
_cell.length_b   1.000
_cell.length_c   1.000
_cell.angle_alpha   90.00
_cell.angle_beta   90.00
_cell.angle_gamma   90.00
#
_symmetry.space_group_name_H-M   'P 1'
#
loop_
_entity.id
_entity.type
_entity.pdbx_description
1 polymer ?
#
loop_
_entity_poly.entity_id
_entity_poly.type
_entity_poly.pdbx_seq_one_letter_code
_entity_poly.pdbx_strand_id
1 'polypeptide(L)'
;AEHAHPPHLRQLARQVQHNLRHQHRWASLAVHTHSCHETRPGERLPLLRPLLSGLPQQRLYLHPDEQIELLEAEAEANTTGSGHHSAGQAHRPAQTKAEPAPEPEWVLPTHAHEKWTLRNFALIFDHIPPVPPEPDNEAGGGGEEQLLAPWRKTKRLVLATVDTDSTITYYIVHEGVVKPRQN
;
A
#
# COMPACT_ATOMS: atom_id res chain seq x y z
N ALA A 1 -9.31 20.77 15.56
CA ALA A 1 -8.10 19.92 15.42
C ALA A 1 -7.24 20.30 14.19
N GLU A 2 -7.26 21.55 13.71
CA GLU A 2 -6.59 21.90 12.44
C GLU A 2 -5.08 22.18 12.54
N HIS A 3 -4.50 22.36 13.73
CA HIS A 3 -3.15 22.92 13.91
C HIS A 3 -2.04 21.92 14.28
N ALA A 4 -2.25 20.60 14.19
CA ALA A 4 -1.26 19.62 14.65
C ALA A 4 0.04 19.59 13.81
N HIS A 5 -0.01 20.04 12.54
CA HIS A 5 1.10 19.94 11.59
C HIS A 5 1.38 21.28 10.89
N PRO A 6 2.65 21.59 10.54
CA PRO A 6 3.00 22.73 9.72
C PRO A 6 2.20 22.81 8.41
N PRO A 7 1.86 24.02 7.92
CA PRO A 7 0.98 24.20 6.77
C PRO A 7 1.54 23.58 5.48
N HIS A 8 2.86 23.63 5.29
CA HIS A 8 3.51 23.06 4.10
C HIS A 8 3.37 21.53 4.04
N LEU A 9 3.44 20.82 5.17
CA LEU A 9 3.26 19.36 5.21
C LEU A 9 1.81 18.96 4.91
N ARG A 10 0.84 19.75 5.39
CA ARG A 10 -0.58 19.53 5.06
C ARG A 10 -0.85 19.75 3.58
N GLN A 11 -0.25 20.79 3.00
CA GLN A 11 -0.39 21.07 1.56
C GLN A 11 0.24 19.96 0.72
N LEU A 12 1.43 19.49 1.11
CA LEU A 12 2.10 18.36 0.48
C LEU A 12 1.23 17.10 0.52
N ALA A 13 0.65 16.77 1.68
CA ALA A 13 -0.26 15.64 1.82
C ALA A 13 -1.51 15.78 0.94
N ARG A 14 -2.10 16.98 0.85
CA ARG A 14 -3.25 17.25 -0.04
C ARG A 14 -2.88 17.12 -1.52
N GLN A 15 -1.69 17.57 -1.91
CA GLN A 15 -1.20 17.44 -3.29
C GLN A 15 -1.06 15.97 -3.69
N VAL A 16 -0.41 15.16 -2.85
CA VAL A 16 -0.29 13.71 -3.07
C VAL A 16 -1.66 13.04 -3.08
N GLN A 17 -2.54 13.36 -2.12
CA GLN A 17 -3.90 12.81 -2.08
C GLN A 17 -4.69 13.13 -3.36
N HIS A 18 -4.59 14.37 -3.86
CA HIS A 18 -5.24 14.77 -5.11
C HIS A 18 -4.69 13.97 -6.30
N ASN A 19 -3.38 13.79 -6.39
CA ASN A 19 -2.75 12.99 -7.44
C ASN A 19 -3.20 11.52 -7.39
N LEU A 20 -3.16 10.90 -6.21
CA LEU A 20 -3.64 9.54 -6.00
C LEU A 20 -5.10 9.35 -6.42
N ARG A 21 -5.98 10.29 -6.07
CA ARG A 21 -7.41 10.23 -6.40
C ARG A 21 -7.68 10.39 -7.89
N HIS A 22 -7.06 11.38 -8.53
CA HIS A 22 -7.46 11.80 -9.88
C HIS A 22 -6.61 11.19 -10.98
N GLN A 23 -5.33 10.91 -10.73
CA GLN A 23 -4.43 10.34 -11.73
C GLN A 23 -4.29 8.82 -11.56
N HIS A 24 -4.14 8.35 -10.32
CA HIS A 24 -4.01 6.92 -10.04
C HIS A 24 -5.32 6.24 -9.63
N ARG A 25 -6.41 7.01 -9.52
CA ARG A 25 -7.77 6.51 -9.23
C ARG A 25 -7.84 5.63 -7.98
N TRP A 26 -7.09 5.99 -6.94
CA TRP A 26 -7.17 5.31 -5.65
C TRP A 26 -8.52 5.57 -4.98
N ALA A 27 -9.04 4.54 -4.33
CA ALA A 27 -10.27 4.60 -3.53
C ALA A 27 -9.94 4.72 -2.03
N SER A 28 -10.95 5.02 -1.21
CA SER A 28 -10.87 5.01 0.26
C SER A 28 -9.72 5.85 0.84
N LEU A 29 -9.42 6.99 0.20
CA LEU A 29 -8.32 7.86 0.60
C LEU A 29 -8.62 8.61 1.90
N ALA A 30 -7.80 8.42 2.93
CA ALA A 30 -7.91 9.12 4.21
C ALA A 30 -6.58 9.77 4.62
N VAL A 31 -6.66 10.92 5.28
CA VAL A 31 -5.49 11.65 5.81
C VAL A 31 -5.39 11.39 7.31
N HIS A 32 -4.27 10.82 7.75
CA HIS A 32 -3.98 10.48 9.13
C HIS A 32 -3.02 11.51 9.72
N THR A 33 -3.40 12.11 10.84
CA THR A 33 -2.60 13.14 11.54
C THR A 33 -2.16 12.70 12.93
N HIS A 34 -2.80 11.66 13.46
CA HIS A 34 -2.53 11.06 14.76
C HIS A 34 -2.24 9.58 14.56
N SER A 35 -1.48 8.98 15.47
CA SER A 35 -1.17 7.55 15.42
C SER A 35 -2.47 6.74 15.49
N CYS A 36 -2.50 5.66 14.71
CA CYS A 36 -3.59 4.70 14.76
C CYS A 36 -3.50 3.80 16.00
N HIS A 37 -2.38 3.83 16.73
CA HIS A 37 -2.21 3.10 17.97
C HIS A 37 -2.58 3.99 19.16
N GLU A 38 -3.56 3.55 19.94
CA GLU A 38 -3.89 4.19 21.22
C GLU A 38 -2.86 3.76 22.25
N THR A 39 -1.91 4.66 22.56
CA THR A 39 -0.89 4.39 23.59
C THR A 39 -1.51 4.43 25.00
N ARG A 40 -2.61 5.16 25.16
CA ARG A 40 -3.52 5.14 26.30
C ARG A 40 -4.96 5.30 25.81
N PRO A 41 -5.97 4.82 26.56
CA PRO A 41 -7.37 4.97 26.18
C PRO A 41 -7.72 6.44 25.94
N GLY A 42 -8.10 6.78 24.70
CA GLY A 42 -8.48 8.14 24.31
C GLY A 42 -7.33 9.12 24.01
N GLU A 43 -6.05 8.70 24.11
CA GLU A 43 -4.89 9.54 23.80
C GLU A 43 -4.15 8.98 22.57
N ARG A 44 -4.42 9.58 21.40
CA ARG A 44 -3.69 9.30 20.16
C ARG A 44 -2.59 10.33 19.98
N LEU A 45 -1.34 9.88 19.97
CA LEU A 45 -0.20 10.77 19.78
C LEU A 45 -0.22 11.39 18.37
N PRO A 46 0.13 12.68 18.22
CA PRO A 46 0.28 13.27 16.89
C PRO A 46 1.41 12.56 16.14
N LEU A 47 1.19 12.26 14.85
CA LEU A 47 2.25 11.74 14.00
C LEU A 47 3.34 12.82 13.82
N LEU A 48 4.53 12.41 13.37
CA LEU A 48 5.58 13.38 13.01
C LEU A 48 5.19 14.23 11.79
N ARG A 49 4.31 13.68 10.93
CA ARG A 49 3.75 14.34 9.76
C ARG A 49 2.46 13.66 9.32
N PRO A 50 1.64 14.29 8.47
CA PRO A 50 0.46 13.65 7.91
C PRO A 50 0.85 12.45 7.04
N LEU A 51 0.18 11.32 7.25
CA LEU A 51 0.22 10.15 6.38
C LEU A 51 -1.10 10.04 5.62
N LEU A 52 -1.10 9.30 4.51
CA LEU A 52 -2.32 8.94 3.80
C LEU A 52 -2.51 7.44 3.85
N SER A 53 -3.75 6.98 3.81
CA SER A 53 -4.09 5.60 3.48
C SER A 53 -5.01 5.59 2.26
N GLY A 54 -5.00 4.49 1.50
CA GLY A 54 -5.98 4.29 0.42
C GLY A 54 -5.80 2.95 -0.27
N LEU A 55 -6.75 2.64 -1.16
CA LEU A 55 -6.78 1.43 -1.95
C LEU A 55 -6.38 1.73 -3.40
N PRO A 56 -5.27 1.18 -3.91
CA PRO A 56 -4.87 1.32 -5.31
C PRO A 56 -5.79 0.53 -6.23
N GLN A 57 -5.79 0.83 -7.54
CA GLN A 57 -6.58 0.05 -8.52
C GLN A 57 -6.03 -1.35 -8.77
N GLN A 58 -4.71 -1.49 -8.65
CA GLN A 58 -3.96 -2.72 -8.83
C GLN A 58 -2.99 -2.89 -7.66
N ARG A 59 -2.66 -4.13 -7.34
CA ARG A 59 -1.72 -4.43 -6.27
C ARG A 59 -0.33 -3.89 -6.62
N LEU A 60 0.22 -3.03 -5.75
CA LEU A 60 1.47 -2.31 -6.01
C LEU A 60 2.72 -3.16 -5.77
N TYR A 61 2.66 -4.11 -4.84
CA TYR A 61 3.77 -5.00 -4.53
C TYR A 61 3.28 -6.43 -4.42
N LEU A 62 3.99 -7.32 -5.13
CA LEU A 62 3.89 -8.76 -5.00
C LEU A 62 5.19 -9.28 -4.42
N HIS A 63 5.07 -10.11 -3.39
CA HIS A 63 6.22 -10.77 -2.82
C HIS A 63 6.82 -11.74 -3.86
N PRO A 64 8.17 -11.85 -3.98
CA PRO A 64 8.78 -12.77 -4.95
C PRO A 64 8.32 -14.22 -4.77
N ASP A 65 8.24 -14.72 -3.53
CA ASP A 65 7.78 -16.09 -3.26
C ASP A 65 6.30 -16.29 -3.67
N GLU A 66 5.44 -15.26 -3.55
CA GLU A 66 4.04 -15.31 -4.01
C GLU A 66 3.95 -15.32 -5.54
N GLN A 67 4.86 -14.61 -6.21
CA GLN A 67 4.94 -14.61 -7.66
C GLN A 67 5.30 -16.00 -8.20
N ILE A 68 6.17 -16.75 -7.50
CA ILE A 68 6.52 -18.13 -7.87
C ILE A 68 5.30 -19.03 -7.71
N GLU A 69 4.60 -18.97 -6.57
CA GLU A 69 3.39 -19.77 -6.32
C GLU A 69 2.29 -19.50 -7.37
N LEU A 70 2.09 -18.23 -7.76
CA LEU A 70 1.16 -17.88 -8.82
C LEU A 70 1.57 -18.44 -10.18
N LEU A 71 2.87 -18.42 -10.52
CA LEU A 71 3.39 -18.99 -11.76
C LEU A 71 3.28 -20.52 -11.78
N GLU A 72 3.54 -21.18 -10.65
CA GLU A 72 3.40 -22.63 -10.51
C GLU A 72 1.93 -23.06 -10.67
N ALA A 73 1.00 -22.37 -10.01
CA ALA A 73 -0.43 -22.63 -10.16
C ALA A 73 -0.93 -22.43 -11.61
N GLU A 74 -0.44 -21.39 -12.31
CA GLU A 74 -0.71 -21.18 -13.74
C GLU A 74 -0.18 -22.35 -14.61
N ALA A 75 1.02 -22.86 -14.31
CA ALA A 75 1.62 -23.98 -15.03
C ALA A 75 0.85 -25.30 -14.81
N GLU A 76 0.37 -25.55 -13.59
CA GLU A 76 -0.44 -26.72 -13.24
C GLU A 76 -1.80 -26.69 -13.94
N ALA A 77 -2.47 -25.53 -13.97
CA ALA A 77 -3.75 -25.34 -14.65
C ALA A 77 -3.62 -25.55 -16.17
N ASN A 78 -2.53 -25.09 -16.78
CA ASN A 78 -2.27 -25.33 -18.20
C ASN A 78 -1.98 -26.81 -18.50
N THR A 79 -1.31 -27.52 -17.60
CA THR A 79 -1.02 -28.95 -17.77
C THR A 79 -2.28 -29.82 -17.65
N THR A 80 -3.20 -29.47 -16.75
CA THR A 80 -4.48 -30.18 -16.58
C THR A 80 -5.55 -29.77 -17.61
N GLY A 81 -5.47 -28.58 -18.20
CA GLY A 81 -6.36 -28.11 -19.27
C GLY A 81 -6.01 -28.60 -20.68
N SER A 82 -4.84 -29.23 -20.90
CA SER A 82 -4.39 -29.67 -22.24
C SER A 82 -5.05 -30.95 -22.75
N GLY A 83 -6.13 -31.41 -22.10
CA GLY A 83 -6.78 -32.69 -22.36
C GLY A 83 -8.24 -32.61 -22.77
N HIS A 84 -8.68 -31.65 -23.61
CA HIS A 84 -9.83 -31.74 -24.55
C HIS A 84 -10.26 -30.34 -25.03
N HIS A 85 -9.71 -29.86 -26.15
CA HIS A 85 -10.37 -28.82 -26.95
C HIS A 85 -10.37 -29.22 -28.42
N SER A 86 -11.44 -29.93 -28.80
CA SER A 86 -11.86 -30.09 -30.19
C SER A 86 -12.35 -28.75 -30.76
N ALA A 87 -12.12 -28.62 -32.07
CA ALA A 87 -12.31 -27.44 -32.88
C ALA A 87 -13.69 -26.78 -32.75
N GLY A 88 -13.70 -25.45 -32.64
CA GLY A 88 -14.81 -24.63 -33.11
C GLY A 88 -15.23 -23.49 -32.18
N GLN A 89 -14.98 -22.27 -32.66
CA GLN A 89 -15.72 -21.02 -32.42
C GLN A 89 -15.12 -19.93 -31.51
N ALA A 90 -15.00 -18.78 -32.18
CA ALA A 90 -15.11 -17.41 -31.70
C ALA A 90 -14.06 -16.90 -30.71
N HIS A 91 -13.23 -16.02 -31.25
CA HIS A 91 -12.41 -14.98 -30.63
C HIS A 91 -13.03 -14.42 -29.32
N ARG A 92 -12.76 -15.11 -28.20
CA ARG A 92 -13.02 -14.65 -26.84
C ARG A 92 -11.70 -14.06 -26.36
N PRO A 93 -11.63 -12.77 -25.97
CA PRO A 93 -10.37 -12.21 -25.57
C PRO A 93 -9.87 -12.99 -24.35
N ALA A 94 -8.63 -13.44 -24.44
CA ALA A 94 -7.88 -14.05 -23.36
C ALA A 94 -7.67 -13.01 -22.24
N GLN A 95 -8.65 -12.83 -21.36
CA GLN A 95 -8.55 -11.95 -20.19
C GLN A 95 -9.41 -12.49 -19.06
N THR A 96 -8.81 -13.38 -18.26
CA THR A 96 -8.91 -13.29 -16.80
C THR A 96 -7.69 -14.01 -16.26
N LYS A 97 -6.52 -13.44 -16.53
CA LYS A 97 -5.38 -13.59 -15.63
C LYS A 97 -5.90 -13.07 -14.29
N ALA A 98 -6.00 -13.92 -13.28
CA ALA A 98 -6.53 -13.51 -11.98
C ALA A 98 -5.55 -12.49 -11.37
N GLU A 99 -5.76 -11.20 -11.68
CA GLU A 99 -4.95 -10.15 -11.09
C GLU A 99 -5.16 -10.18 -9.57
N PRO A 100 -4.08 -10.13 -8.79
CA PRO A 100 -4.18 -10.23 -7.35
C PRO A 100 -4.99 -9.05 -6.81
N ALA A 101 -5.83 -9.33 -5.82
CA ALA A 101 -6.73 -8.34 -5.25
C ALA A 101 -5.95 -7.10 -4.75
N PRO A 102 -6.48 -5.87 -4.96
CA PRO A 102 -5.86 -4.67 -4.43
C PRO A 102 -5.81 -4.70 -2.89
N GLU A 103 -4.75 -4.15 -2.31
CA GLU A 103 -4.55 -4.09 -0.86
C GLU A 103 -4.41 -2.64 -0.40
N PRO A 104 -4.93 -2.27 0.79
CA PRO A 104 -4.79 -0.92 1.31
C PRO A 104 -3.33 -0.63 1.66
N GLU A 105 -2.87 0.56 1.28
CA GLU A 105 -1.48 1.00 1.45
C GLU A 105 -1.36 2.30 2.21
N TRP A 106 -0.33 2.37 3.06
CA TRP A 106 0.13 3.60 3.67
C TRP A 106 0.91 4.40 2.64
N VAL A 107 0.65 5.70 2.53
CA VAL A 107 1.42 6.62 1.69
C VAL A 107 2.03 7.70 2.57
N LEU A 108 3.33 7.90 2.42
CA LEU A 108 4.12 8.92 3.09
C LEU A 108 4.47 10.04 2.09
N PRO A 109 3.82 11.22 2.20
CA PRO A 109 4.13 12.37 1.36
C PRO A 109 5.49 12.98 1.75
N THR A 110 6.40 13.13 0.79
CA THR A 110 7.73 13.73 0.98
C THR A 110 8.05 14.71 -0.13
N HIS A 111 9.07 15.54 0.08
CA HIS A 111 9.56 16.47 -0.91
C HIS A 111 10.97 16.08 -1.35
N ALA A 112 11.31 16.24 -2.63
CA ALA A 112 12.58 15.79 -3.20
C ALA A 112 13.82 16.41 -2.50
N HIS A 113 13.70 17.65 -2.03
CA HIS A 113 14.76 18.34 -1.30
C HIS A 113 14.81 18.03 0.21
N GLU A 114 13.92 17.18 0.72
CA GLU A 114 13.89 16.79 2.12
C GLU A 114 14.93 15.70 2.41
N LYS A 115 15.75 15.91 3.45
CA LYS A 115 16.74 14.92 3.87
C LYS A 115 16.10 13.89 4.78
N TRP A 116 15.91 12.68 4.25
CA TRP A 116 15.43 11.54 5.02
C TRP A 116 16.57 10.76 5.66
N THR A 117 16.44 10.50 6.96
CA THR A 117 17.33 9.60 7.70
C THR A 117 16.63 8.28 7.98
N LEU A 118 17.39 7.20 8.14
CA LEU A 118 16.84 5.90 8.56
C LEU A 118 16.08 5.99 9.89
N ARG A 119 16.53 6.85 10.81
CA ARG A 119 15.84 7.11 12.07
C ARG A 119 14.44 7.68 11.85
N ASN A 120 14.29 8.61 10.92
CA ASN A 120 12.97 9.20 10.63
C ASN A 120 12.02 8.15 10.05
N PHE A 121 12.52 7.26 9.18
CA PHE A 121 11.71 6.15 8.67
C PHE A 121 11.31 5.19 9.80
N ALA A 122 12.25 4.80 10.66
CA ALA A 122 11.96 3.93 11.79
C ALA A 122 10.86 4.51 12.69
N LEU A 123 10.94 5.80 13.03
CA LEU A 123 9.90 6.46 13.83
C LEU A 123 8.53 6.46 13.14
N ILE A 124 8.47 6.62 11.82
CA ILE A 124 7.20 6.49 11.09
C ILE A 124 6.65 5.07 11.18
N PHE A 125 7.49 4.05 10.99
CA PHE A 125 7.10 2.65 11.09
C PHE A 125 6.65 2.25 12.50
N ASP A 126 7.25 2.81 13.55
CA ASP A 126 6.85 2.59 14.95
C ASP A 126 5.42 3.06 15.22
N HIS A 127 4.96 4.11 14.53
CA HIS A 127 3.65 4.74 14.76
C HIS A 127 2.51 4.23 13.87
N ILE A 128 2.79 3.33 12.91
CA ILE A 128 1.80 2.77 12.00
C ILE A 128 1.60 1.26 12.21
N PRO A 129 0.35 0.77 12.08
CA PRO A 129 0.09 -0.65 11.96
C PRO A 129 0.51 -1.17 10.57
N PRO A 130 0.73 -2.49 10.42
CA PRO A 130 1.13 -3.10 9.15
C PRO A 130 0.12 -2.91 8.03
N VAL A 131 -1.18 -2.81 8.36
CA VAL A 131 -2.28 -2.56 7.43
C VAL A 131 -3.00 -1.29 7.87
N PRO A 132 -3.30 -0.35 6.96
CA PRO A 132 -4.10 0.82 7.30
C PRO A 132 -5.52 0.43 7.75
N PRO A 133 -6.12 1.16 8.70
CA PRO A 133 -7.52 0.96 9.06
C PRO A 133 -8.42 1.33 7.87
N GLU A 134 -9.39 0.47 7.57
CA GLU A 134 -10.41 0.80 6.57
C GLU A 134 -11.40 1.82 7.14
N PRO A 135 -11.84 2.82 6.35
CA PRO A 135 -12.67 3.91 6.83
C PRO A 135 -14.08 3.49 7.29
N ASP A 136 -14.57 2.30 6.88
CA ASP A 136 -15.94 1.85 7.16
C ASP A 136 -16.05 0.82 8.29
N ASN A 137 -14.93 0.42 8.93
CA ASN A 137 -14.92 -0.60 9.97
C ASN A 137 -14.70 0.00 11.38
N GLU A 138 -15.58 0.92 11.78
CA GLU A 138 -15.60 1.57 13.10
C GLU A 138 -16.37 0.75 14.16
N ALA A 139 -16.30 -0.60 14.11
CA ALA A 139 -16.90 -1.45 15.15
C ALA A 139 -16.23 -2.83 15.27
N GLY A 140 -15.47 -3.03 16.37
CA GLY A 140 -15.00 -4.33 16.87
C GLY A 140 -13.73 -4.80 16.15
N GLY A 141 -12.59 -4.96 16.83
CA GLY A 141 -12.42 -5.71 18.07
C GLY A 141 -11.66 -6.99 17.72
N GLY A 142 -10.39 -7.06 18.13
CA GLY A 142 -9.65 -8.31 18.33
C GLY A 142 -9.41 -9.17 17.09
N GLY A 143 -8.19 -9.09 16.56
CA GLY A 143 -7.72 -10.08 15.59
C GLY A 143 -6.41 -9.65 14.97
N GLU A 144 -5.32 -9.81 15.70
CA GLU A 144 -3.94 -9.69 15.21
C GLU A 144 -3.63 -10.66 14.04
N GLU A 145 -4.61 -11.49 13.66
CA GLU A 145 -4.54 -12.56 12.65
C GLU A 145 -5.64 -12.50 11.57
N GLN A 146 -6.49 -11.46 11.51
CA GLN A 146 -7.45 -11.35 10.40
C GLN A 146 -6.73 -10.83 9.13
N LEU A 147 -5.97 -11.73 8.51
CA LEU A 147 -5.58 -11.72 7.10
C LEU A 147 -4.61 -10.60 6.69
N LEU A 148 -3.46 -10.48 7.38
CA LEU A 148 -2.26 -10.19 6.59
C LEU A 148 -2.20 -11.30 5.54
N ALA A 149 -2.35 -10.97 4.25
CA ALA A 149 -2.06 -11.90 3.18
C ALA A 149 -0.77 -12.64 3.57
N PRO A 150 -0.65 -13.97 3.36
CA PRO A 150 0.45 -14.78 3.93
C PRO A 150 1.85 -14.19 3.65
N TRP A 151 1.93 -13.31 2.66
CA TRP A 151 3.11 -12.63 2.14
C TRP A 151 3.33 -11.19 2.65
N ARG A 152 2.39 -10.58 3.39
CA ARG A 152 2.54 -9.25 4.04
C ARG A 152 3.10 -9.40 5.45
N LYS A 153 4.31 -9.97 5.56
CA LYS A 153 4.99 -10.23 6.84
C LYS A 153 5.67 -9.00 7.45
N THR A 154 5.92 -7.97 6.65
CA THR A 154 6.63 -6.76 7.05
C THR A 154 5.76 -5.52 6.87
N LYS A 155 5.96 -4.50 7.73
CA LYS A 155 5.33 -3.19 7.49
C LYS A 155 5.91 -2.61 6.22
N ARG A 156 5.05 -2.00 5.40
CA ARG A 156 5.47 -1.29 4.20
C ARG A 156 4.67 -0.02 4.02
N LEU A 157 5.26 0.92 3.29
CA LEU A 157 4.62 2.16 2.88
C LEU A 157 5.04 2.53 1.48
N VAL A 158 4.23 3.35 0.83
CA VAL A 158 4.51 4.01 -0.44
C VAL A 158 5.06 5.40 -0.13
N LEU A 159 6.31 5.65 -0.45
CA LEU A 159 6.94 6.96 -0.39
C LEU A 159 6.54 7.77 -1.63
N ALA A 160 5.73 8.81 -1.45
CA ALA A 160 5.31 9.71 -2.53
C ALA A 160 6.14 10.99 -2.47
N THR A 161 7.18 11.06 -3.31
CA THR A 161 8.12 12.17 -3.35
C THR A 161 7.69 13.18 -4.41
N VAL A 162 7.38 14.40 -3.98
CA VAL A 162 7.03 15.53 -4.86
C VAL A 162 8.28 16.34 -5.19
N ASP A 163 8.49 16.60 -6.48
CA ASP A 163 9.55 17.47 -7.00
C ASP A 163 9.02 18.89 -7.30
N THR A 164 9.93 19.82 -7.55
CA THR A 164 9.69 21.25 -7.81
C THR A 164 8.88 21.51 -9.08
N ASP A 165 8.91 20.60 -10.05
CA ASP A 165 8.12 20.66 -11.28
C ASP A 165 6.71 20.04 -11.11
N SER A 166 6.33 19.70 -9.88
CA SER A 166 5.09 18.99 -9.52
C SER A 166 5.02 17.52 -9.96
N THR A 167 6.12 16.94 -10.44
CA THR A 167 6.23 15.50 -10.64
C THR A 167 6.16 14.78 -9.29
N ILE A 168 5.41 13.67 -9.22
CA ILE A 168 5.31 12.83 -8.03
C ILE A 168 5.82 11.44 -8.38
N THR A 169 6.85 11.00 -7.64
CA THR A 169 7.43 9.67 -7.79
C THR A 169 7.06 8.80 -6.61
N TYR A 170 6.66 7.56 -6.88
CA TYR A 170 6.22 6.60 -5.88
C TYR A 170 7.26 5.48 -5.70
N TYR A 171 7.73 5.27 -4.48
CA TYR A 171 8.63 4.17 -4.12
C TYR A 171 8.00 3.30 -3.05
N ILE A 172 8.23 1.99 -3.09
CA ILE A 172 7.78 1.09 -2.03
C ILE A 172 8.92 0.88 -1.03
N VAL A 173 8.66 1.17 0.24
CA VAL A 173 9.63 1.07 1.33
C VAL A 173 9.13 0.03 2.32
N HIS A 174 10.00 -0.90 2.69
CA HIS A 174 9.70 -1.97 3.65
C HIS A 174 10.48 -1.75 4.94
N GLU A 175 9.88 -2.16 6.06
CA GLU A 175 10.57 -2.33 7.34
C GLU A 175 11.34 -3.66 7.32
N GLY A 176 12.67 -3.59 7.44
CA GLY A 176 13.55 -4.76 7.48
C GLY A 176 14.16 -5.15 6.13
N VAL A 177 14.81 -6.32 6.11
CA VAL A 177 15.53 -6.83 4.93
C VAL A 177 14.57 -7.64 4.06
N VAL A 178 14.39 -7.22 2.80
CA VAL A 178 13.65 -7.98 1.79
C VAL A 178 14.62 -8.92 1.09
N LYS A 179 14.23 -10.19 0.87
CA LYS A 179 15.04 -11.14 0.10
C LYS A 179 15.30 -10.56 -1.30
N PRO A 180 16.55 -10.56 -1.80
CA PRO A 180 16.82 -10.08 -3.15
C PRO A 180 16.06 -10.93 -4.17
N ARG A 181 15.49 -10.28 -5.18
CA ARG A 181 14.92 -11.00 -6.33
C ARG A 181 16.06 -11.77 -7.00
N GLN A 182 16.00 -13.10 -6.98
CA GLN A 182 16.89 -13.90 -7.80
C GLN A 182 16.41 -13.73 -9.24
N ASN A 183 17.28 -13.20 -10.10
CA ASN A 183 17.07 -13.08 -11.53
C ASN A 183 17.50 -14.37 -12.23
#